data_AF-A0A640W1R0-F1
#
_entry.id   AF-A0A640W1R0-F1
#
_cell.length_a   1.000
_cell.length_b   1.000
_cell.length_c   1.000
_cell.angle_alpha   90.00
_cell.angle_beta   90.00
_cell.angle_gamma   90.00
#
_symmetry.space_group_name_H-M   'P 1'
#
loop_
_entity.id
_entity.type
_entity.pdbx_description
1 polymer ?
#
loop_
_entity_poly.entity_id
_entity_poly.type
_entity_poly.pdbx_seq_one_letter_code
_entity_poly.pdbx_strand_id
1 'polypeptide(L)'
;LLYYSDSNEVKNCELAGNTYFGIDIYKGEGNNDVRYCTIRENKACGVYLFETKDDVINYNNIIDNGWGMFVNNSIADARYNYWGSVFGPLTFGLFGDGIWWTKGSRASFFPWALAEIK
;
A
#
# COMPACT_ATOMS: atom_id res chain seq x y z
N LEU A 1 -10.79 -2.91 5.75
CA LEU A 1 -10.20 -3.96 6.60
C LEU A 1 -10.49 -5.31 5.93
N LEU A 2 -9.48 -6.16 5.77
CA LEU A 2 -9.58 -7.52 5.23
C LEU A 2 -8.91 -8.47 6.25
N TYR A 3 -9.71 -9.15 7.08
CA TYR A 3 -9.24 -9.93 8.24
C TYR A 3 -9.58 -11.40 8.05
N TYR A 4 -8.59 -12.30 8.14
CA TYR A 4 -8.81 -13.74 7.96
C TYR A 4 -9.56 -14.09 6.67
N SER A 5 -9.26 -13.31 5.63
CA SER A 5 -9.94 -13.35 4.34
C SER A 5 -8.92 -13.30 3.21
N ASP A 6 -9.24 -13.96 2.11
CA ASP A 6 -8.41 -14.07 0.92
C ASP A 6 -9.23 -13.73 -0.33
N SER A 7 -8.54 -13.49 -1.44
CA SER A 7 -9.16 -13.29 -2.77
C SER A 7 -10.18 -12.15 -2.84
N ASN A 8 -10.01 -11.10 -2.02
CA ASN A 8 -10.93 -9.95 -2.01
C ASN A 8 -10.50 -8.90 -3.03
N GLU A 9 -11.47 -8.12 -3.51
CA GLU A 9 -11.21 -6.96 -4.35
C GLU A 9 -11.59 -5.66 -3.65
N VAL A 10 -10.68 -4.68 -3.65
CA VAL A 10 -10.93 -3.31 -3.19
C VAL A 10 -10.60 -2.37 -4.33
N LYS A 11 -11.63 -1.78 -4.95
CA LYS A 11 -11.45 -0.97 -6.16
C LYS A 11 -12.23 0.34 -6.11
N ASN A 12 -11.68 1.40 -6.72
CA ASN A 12 -12.34 2.69 -6.90
C ASN A 12 -12.85 3.33 -5.59
N CYS A 13 -12.05 3.22 -4.53
CA CYS A 13 -12.41 3.72 -3.20
C CYS A 13 -11.52 4.90 -2.79
N GLU A 14 -12.06 5.79 -1.96
CA GLU A 14 -11.29 6.79 -1.24
C GLU A 14 -11.19 6.41 0.24
N LEU A 15 -9.96 6.27 0.74
CA LEU A 15 -9.64 5.91 2.12
C LEU A 15 -8.78 7.04 2.73
N ALA A 16 -9.45 8.02 3.32
CA ALA A 16 -8.83 9.27 3.74
C ALA A 16 -9.02 9.58 5.23
N GLY A 17 -7.98 10.15 5.87
CA GLY A 17 -8.10 10.75 7.20
C GLY A 17 -8.30 9.78 8.36
N ASN A 18 -7.96 8.50 8.21
CA ASN A 18 -8.15 7.51 9.28
C ASN A 18 -7.08 7.66 10.37
N THR A 19 -7.49 7.39 11.63
CA THR A 19 -6.61 7.46 12.81
C THR A 19 -5.46 6.46 12.79
N TYR A 20 -5.58 5.37 12.02
CA TYR A 20 -4.55 4.34 11.88
C TYR A 20 -4.25 4.07 10.41
N PHE A 21 -5.03 3.21 9.78
CA PHE A 21 -4.74 2.69 8.44
C PHE A 21 -5.84 3.07 7.46
N GLY A 22 -5.47 3.32 6.19
CA GLY A 22 -6.43 3.33 5.10
C GLY A 22 -6.90 1.90 4.80
N ILE A 23 -5.94 1.04 4.44
CA ILE A 23 -6.16 -0.40 4.21
C ILE A 23 -5.34 -1.20 5.23
N ASP A 24 -5.98 -2.21 5.80
CA ASP A 24 -5.38 -3.18 6.71
C ASP A 24 -5.77 -4.58 6.21
N ILE A 25 -4.76 -5.35 5.78
CA ILE A 25 -4.88 -6.76 5.39
C ILE A 25 -4.14 -7.58 6.43
N TYR A 26 -4.89 -8.41 7.16
CA TYR A 26 -4.42 -9.02 8.39
C TYR A 26 -4.75 -10.51 8.42
N LYS A 27 -3.70 -11.32 8.56
CA LYS A 27 -3.75 -12.78 8.79
C LYS A 27 -4.65 -13.52 7.82
N GLY A 28 -4.35 -13.42 6.53
CA GLY A 28 -5.04 -14.14 5.45
C GLY A 28 -4.07 -15.00 4.64
N GLU A 29 -4.59 -15.94 3.85
CA GLU A 29 -3.76 -16.67 2.89
C GLU A 29 -3.32 -15.82 1.69
N GLY A 30 -3.95 -14.65 1.49
CA GLY A 30 -3.50 -13.64 0.54
C GLY A 30 -4.38 -13.46 -0.69
N ASN A 31 -3.76 -13.15 -1.82
CA ASN A 31 -4.40 -12.94 -3.13
C ASN A 31 -5.43 -11.80 -3.16
N ASN A 32 -5.33 -10.81 -2.29
CA ASN A 32 -6.22 -9.65 -2.33
C ASN A 32 -5.77 -8.67 -3.42
N ASP A 33 -6.72 -8.04 -4.10
CA ASP A 33 -6.49 -7.12 -5.22
C ASP A 33 -7.02 -5.72 -4.89
N VAL A 34 -6.10 -4.79 -4.61
CA VAL A 34 -6.39 -3.37 -4.31
C VAL A 34 -5.97 -2.51 -5.50
N ARG A 35 -6.93 -1.86 -6.18
CA ARG A 35 -6.63 -1.04 -7.37
C ARG A 35 -7.47 0.22 -7.51
N TYR A 36 -6.91 1.24 -8.14
CA TYR A 36 -7.62 2.47 -8.49
C TYR A 36 -8.24 3.18 -7.27
N CYS A 37 -7.62 3.02 -6.11
CA CYS A 37 -8.03 3.69 -4.88
C CYS A 37 -7.17 4.94 -4.63
N THR A 38 -7.74 5.91 -3.93
CA THR A 38 -7.02 7.04 -3.35
C THR A 38 -6.91 6.85 -1.84
N ILE A 39 -5.69 6.66 -1.36
CA ILE A 39 -5.36 6.33 0.03
C ILE A 39 -4.49 7.46 0.57
N ARG A 40 -5.08 8.34 1.38
CA ARG A 40 -4.42 9.59 1.77
C ARG A 40 -4.65 10.04 3.19
N GLU A 41 -3.73 10.84 3.73
CA GLU A 41 -3.92 11.51 5.02
C GLU A 41 -4.20 10.54 6.19
N ASN A 42 -3.81 9.26 6.07
CA ASN A 42 -3.97 8.28 7.14
C ASN A 42 -2.80 8.41 8.11
N LYS A 43 -3.11 8.50 9.40
CA LYS A 43 -2.15 8.94 10.42
C LYS A 43 -0.98 7.96 10.63
N ALA A 44 -1.20 6.66 10.55
CA ALA A 44 -0.14 5.66 10.74
C ALA A 44 0.40 5.15 9.40
N CYS A 45 -0.44 4.50 8.58
CA CYS A 45 -0.06 4.00 7.26
C CYS A 45 -1.21 4.13 6.25
N GLY A 46 -0.90 4.31 4.97
CA GLY A 46 -1.88 4.15 3.89
C GLY A 46 -2.31 2.69 3.79
N VAL A 47 -1.35 1.78 3.63
CA VAL A 47 -1.57 0.33 3.54
C VAL A 47 -0.71 -0.42 4.57
N TYR A 48 -1.35 -1.27 5.36
CA TYR A 48 -0.68 -2.18 6.30
C TYR A 48 -0.96 -3.64 5.92
N LEU A 49 0.10 -4.43 5.80
CA LEU A 49 0.03 -5.87 5.55
C LEU A 49 0.66 -6.62 6.72
N PHE A 50 -0.06 -7.60 7.27
CA PHE A 50 0.43 -8.43 8.36
C PHE A 50 0.08 -9.90 8.14
N GLU A 51 1.10 -10.75 8.08
CA GLU A 51 0.97 -12.21 7.92
C GLU A 51 0.07 -12.59 6.73
N THR A 52 0.39 -12.05 5.54
CA THR A 52 -0.31 -12.31 4.28
C THR A 52 0.69 -12.39 3.11
N LYS A 53 0.28 -12.91 1.95
CA LYS A 53 1.16 -13.12 0.79
C LYS A 53 0.42 -12.89 -0.52
N ASP A 54 1.16 -12.71 -1.60
CA ASP A 54 0.62 -12.66 -2.96
C ASP A 54 -0.48 -11.59 -3.18
N ASP A 55 -0.52 -10.57 -2.31
CA ASP A 55 -1.43 -9.44 -2.44
C ASP A 55 -0.93 -8.47 -3.52
N VAL A 56 -1.86 -7.93 -4.30
CA VAL A 56 -1.61 -6.96 -5.37
C VAL A 56 -2.22 -5.62 -5.00
N ILE A 57 -1.37 -4.62 -4.81
CA ILE A 57 -1.72 -3.26 -4.43
C ILE A 57 -1.21 -2.38 -5.57
N ASN A 58 -1.90 -2.36 -6.71
CA ASN A 58 -1.39 -1.69 -7.92
C ASN A 58 -2.32 -0.57 -8.37
N TYR A 59 -1.77 0.43 -9.07
CA TYR A 59 -2.54 1.52 -9.66
C TYR A 59 -3.36 2.36 -8.65
N ASN A 60 -2.83 2.58 -7.46
CA ASN A 60 -3.44 3.42 -6.43
C ASN A 60 -2.68 4.75 -6.29
N ASN A 61 -3.38 5.78 -5.80
CA ASN A 61 -2.75 6.99 -5.27
C ASN A 61 -2.51 6.78 -3.77
N ILE A 62 -1.26 6.67 -3.34
CA ILE A 62 -0.87 6.49 -1.94
C ILE A 62 -0.05 7.72 -1.55
N ILE A 63 -0.70 8.70 -0.94
CA ILE A 63 -0.15 10.06 -0.79
C ILE A 63 -0.42 10.62 0.61
N ASP A 64 0.52 11.38 1.16
CA ASP A 64 0.38 12.12 2.42
C ASP A 64 -0.06 11.26 3.62
N ASN A 65 0.38 10.01 3.70
CA ASN A 65 0.15 9.15 4.87
C ASN A 65 1.37 9.19 5.81
N GLY A 66 1.21 8.74 7.05
CA GLY A 66 2.35 8.58 7.98
C GLY A 66 3.45 7.68 7.40
N TRP A 67 3.03 6.58 6.79
CA TRP A 67 3.80 5.75 5.87
C TRP A 67 2.91 5.39 4.69
N GLY A 68 3.44 5.32 3.47
CA GLY A 68 2.65 4.85 2.32
C GLY A 68 2.22 3.41 2.49
N MET A 69 3.19 2.52 2.70
CA MET A 69 2.93 1.10 2.91
C MET A 69 3.91 0.47 3.91
N PHE A 70 3.37 -0.34 4.83
CA PHE A 70 4.15 -1.11 5.79
C PHE A 70 3.85 -2.60 5.64
N VAL A 71 4.89 -3.40 5.35
CA VAL A 71 4.76 -4.83 5.05
C VAL A 71 5.44 -5.68 6.13
N ASN A 72 4.63 -6.35 6.95
CA ASN A 72 5.08 -7.12 8.10
C ASN A 72 4.79 -8.62 7.93
N ASN A 73 5.84 -9.43 8.03
CA ASN A 73 5.80 -10.87 7.73
C ASN A 73 4.98 -11.20 6.46
N SER A 74 5.18 -10.40 5.40
CA SER A 74 4.31 -10.42 4.21
C SER A 74 5.09 -10.16 2.92
N ILE A 75 4.54 -10.60 1.79
CA ILE A 75 5.09 -10.35 0.46
C ILE A 75 3.98 -9.81 -0.43
N ALA A 76 4.21 -8.67 -1.08
CA ALA A 76 3.21 -8.03 -1.95
C ALA A 76 3.82 -7.38 -3.20
N ASP A 77 3.00 -7.32 -4.25
CA ASP A 77 3.22 -6.49 -5.43
C ASP A 77 2.55 -5.13 -5.22
N ALA A 78 3.35 -4.08 -5.18
CA ALA A 78 2.92 -2.69 -5.00
C ALA A 78 3.41 -1.77 -6.14
N ARG A 79 3.56 -2.33 -7.34
CA ARG A 79 3.99 -1.59 -8.53
C ARG A 79 2.87 -0.70 -9.05
N TYR A 80 3.25 0.28 -9.84
CA TYR A 80 2.36 1.18 -10.58
C TYR A 80 1.48 2.08 -9.71
N ASN A 81 1.73 2.17 -8.40
CA ASN A 81 1.11 3.20 -7.55
C ASN A 81 1.80 4.54 -7.75
N TYR A 82 1.07 5.63 -7.52
CA TYR A 82 1.63 6.96 -7.33
C TYR A 82 1.87 7.20 -5.84
N TRP A 83 3.11 7.52 -5.47
CA TRP A 83 3.54 7.66 -4.07
C TRP A 83 3.65 9.12 -3.63
N GLY A 84 2.93 10.03 -4.28
CA GLY A 84 3.00 11.46 -4.01
C GLY A 84 4.19 12.16 -4.68
N SER A 85 4.95 11.43 -5.49
CA SER A 85 6.16 11.95 -6.14
C SER A 85 6.57 11.21 -7.38
N VAL A 86 7.05 11.96 -8.37
CA VAL A 86 7.69 11.44 -9.59
C VAL A 86 8.91 10.58 -9.29
N PHE A 87 9.57 10.82 -8.15
CA PHE A 87 10.75 10.07 -7.72
C PHE A 87 10.40 8.76 -7.00
N GLY A 88 9.11 8.50 -6.78
CA GLY A 88 8.62 7.28 -6.15
C GLY A 88 8.49 7.39 -4.63
N PRO A 89 8.30 6.26 -3.94
CA PRO A 89 8.11 6.23 -2.50
C PRO A 89 9.37 6.65 -1.76
N LEU A 90 9.25 7.29 -0.60
CA LEU A 90 10.41 7.56 0.26
C LEU A 90 11.06 6.24 0.68
N THR A 91 12.17 5.93 0.03
CA THR A 91 13.12 4.89 0.41
C THR A 91 14.51 5.47 0.14
N PHE A 92 15.43 5.37 1.10
CA PHE A 92 16.85 5.72 0.92
C PHE A 92 17.14 7.00 0.09
N GLY A 93 16.47 8.13 0.39
CA GLY A 93 16.73 9.43 -0.24
C GLY A 93 15.73 9.91 -1.31
N LEU A 94 14.60 9.22 -1.50
CA LEU A 94 13.48 9.68 -2.35
C LEU A 94 12.50 10.61 -1.60
N PHE A 95 11.50 11.19 -2.26
CA PHE A 95 10.62 12.23 -1.69
C PHE A 95 9.14 11.92 -1.91
N GLY A 96 8.57 10.91 -1.25
CA GLY A 96 7.16 10.53 -1.35
C GLY A 96 6.68 9.74 -0.13
N ASP A 97 5.52 9.11 -0.21
CA ASP A 97 5.01 8.25 0.85
C ASP A 97 5.89 7.00 0.99
N GLY A 98 6.45 6.80 2.18
CA GLY A 98 7.48 5.80 2.41
C GLY A 98 6.97 4.36 2.37
N ILE A 99 7.83 3.45 1.91
CA ILE A 99 7.57 2.00 2.03
C ILE A 99 8.57 1.41 3.00
N TRP A 100 8.06 0.64 3.96
CA TRP A 100 8.88 -0.12 4.91
C TRP A 100 8.46 -1.59 4.94
N TRP A 101 9.42 -2.49 5.20
CA TRP A 101 9.12 -3.89 5.41
C TRP A 101 10.04 -4.53 6.44
N THR A 102 9.53 -5.52 7.18
CA THR A 102 10.30 -6.26 8.19
C THR A 102 11.25 -7.28 7.56
N LYS A 103 12.20 -7.83 8.33
CA LYS A 103 13.11 -8.88 7.85
C LYS A 103 12.31 -10.08 7.30
N GLY A 104 12.61 -10.51 6.08
CA GLY A 104 11.92 -11.60 5.39
C GLY A 104 10.68 -11.17 4.60
N SER A 105 10.17 -9.96 4.82
CA SER A 105 9.10 -9.37 4.03
C SER A 105 9.63 -8.73 2.75
N ARG A 106 8.73 -8.47 1.79
CA ARG A 106 9.09 -7.77 0.56
C ARG A 106 7.90 -7.02 -0.03
N ALA A 107 8.16 -5.79 -0.45
CA ALA A 107 7.29 -5.03 -1.35
C ALA A 107 7.99 -4.84 -2.70
N SER A 108 7.37 -5.25 -3.80
CA SER A 108 7.85 -4.89 -5.13
C SER A 108 7.15 -3.60 -5.56
N PHE A 109 7.85 -2.47 -5.61
CA PHE A 109 7.20 -1.15 -5.84
C PHE A 109 7.68 -0.41 -7.09
N PHE A 110 8.72 -0.92 -7.77
CA PHE A 110 9.18 -0.40 -9.05
C PHE A 110 8.73 -1.30 -10.21
N PRO A 111 8.19 -0.75 -11.32
CA PRO A 111 8.00 0.68 -11.58
C PRO A 111 6.85 1.30 -10.76
N TRP A 112 6.91 2.61 -10.52
CA TRP A 112 5.84 3.41 -9.92
C TRP A 112 5.25 4.38 -10.96
N ALA A 113 4.07 4.93 -10.67
CA ALA A 113 3.43 5.95 -11.50
C ALA A 113 4.09 7.32 -11.27
N LEU A 114 4.25 8.10 -12.34
CA LEU A 114 4.90 9.42 -12.28
C LEU A 114 3.92 10.57 -11.99
N ALA A 115 2.63 10.29 -11.95
CA ALA A 115 1.58 11.25 -11.63
C ALA A 115 0.40 10.52 -11.00
N GLU A 116 -0.48 11.29 -10.36
CA GLU A 116 -1.74 10.78 -9.83
C GLU A 116 -2.55 10.06 -10.92
N ILE A 117 -3.16 8.97 -10.50
CA ILE A 117 -3.99 8.07 -11.29
C ILE A 117 -5.43 8.56 -11.19
N LYS A 118 -6.11 8.68 -12.33
CA LYS A 118 -7.49 9.18 -12.45
C LYS A 118 -8.51 8.06 -12.39
#